data_AF-A0A382SWK9-F1
#
_entry.id   AF-A0A382SWK9-F1
#
_cell.length_a   1.000
_cell.length_b   1.000
_cell.length_c   1.000
_cell.angle_alpha   90.00
_cell.angle_beta   90.00
_cell.angle_gamma   90.00
#
_symmetry.space_group_name_H-M   'P 1'
#
loop_
_entity.id
_entity.type
_entity.pdbx_description
1 polymer ?
#
loop_
_entity_poly.entity_id
_entity_poly.type
_entity_poly.pdbx_seq_one_letter_code
_entity_poly.pdbx_strand_id
1 'polypeptide(L)' 'MSRRYYKLPPLTSLATFETAARHKSFKGAAEELGVTPGAVSHQIKFLETE' A
#
# COMPACT_ATOMS: atom_id res chain seq x y z
N MET A 1 12.45 20.80 -17.16
CA MET A 1 11.63 20.66 -15.93
C MET A 1 12.19 19.53 -15.10
N SER A 2 12.86 19.85 -14.00
CA SER A 2 13.58 18.88 -13.17
C SER A 2 12.59 17.94 -12.48
N ARG A 3 12.47 16.71 -12.97
CA ARG A 3 11.81 15.62 -12.25
C ARG A 3 12.70 15.27 -11.06
N ARG A 4 12.54 16.00 -9.96
CA ARG A 4 13.10 15.61 -8.66
C ARG A 4 12.38 14.31 -8.28
N TYR A 5 12.95 13.18 -8.66
CA TYR A 5 12.57 11.89 -8.11
C TYR A 5 13.04 11.89 -6.66
N TYR A 6 12.26 12.49 -5.77
CA TYR A 6 12.17 11.94 -4.42
C TYR A 6 11.85 10.46 -4.62
N LYS A 7 12.57 9.56 -3.93
CA LYS A 7 12.20 8.15 -3.81
C LYS A 7 10.82 8.11 -3.14
N LEU A 8 9.79 8.29 -3.95
CA LEU A 8 8.42 8.24 -3.50
C LEU A 8 7.99 6.79 -3.66
N PRO A 9 7.38 6.21 -2.62
CA PRO A 9 6.86 4.87 -2.73
C PRO A 9 5.81 4.79 -3.86
N PRO A 10 5.60 3.60 -4.44
CA PRO A 10 4.58 3.39 -5.46
C PRO A 10 3.21 3.88 -4.97
N LEU A 11 2.45 4.53 -5.84
CA LEU A 11 1.08 4.99 -5.54
C LEU A 11 0.18 3.85 -5.06
N THR A 12 0.40 2.63 -5.55
CA THR A 12 -0.33 1.43 -5.14
C THR A 12 -0.03 1.05 -3.68
N SER A 13 1.20 1.23 -3.20
CA SER A 13 1.57 0.96 -1.80
C SER A 13 0.87 1.95 -0.86
N LEU A 14 0.82 3.22 -1.26
CA LEU A 14 0.08 4.27 -0.52
C LEU A 14 -1.42 3.99 -0.49
N ALA A 15 -2.02 3.63 -1.62
CA ALA A 15 -3.44 3.26 -1.69
C ALA A 15 -3.74 2.03 -0.82
N THR A 16 -2.87 1.02 -0.86
CA THR A 16 -3.01 -0.19 -0.04
C THR A 16 -2.95 0.14 1.45
N PHE A 17 -2.03 1.00 1.86
CA PHE A 17 -1.90 1.47 3.23
C PHE A 17 -3.11 2.28 3.69
N GLU A 18 -3.61 3.19 2.86
CA GLU A 18 -4.81 3.99 3.15
C GLU A 18 -6.04 3.11 3.36
N THR A 19 -6.29 2.14 2.45
CA THR A 19 -7.40 1.21 2.57
C THR A 19 -7.26 0.34 3.82
N ALA A 20 -6.05 -0.16 4.12
CA ALA A 20 -5.78 -0.91 5.34
C ALA A 20 -6.03 -0.08 6.61
N ALA A 21 -5.65 1.20 6.62
CA ALA A 21 -5.91 2.12 7.72
C ALA A 21 -7.41 2.41 7.89
N ARG A 22 -8.17 2.56 6.80
CA ARG A 22 -9.62 2.78 6.80
C ARG A 22 -10.37 1.58 7.39
N HIS A 23 -10.01 0.37 6.95
CA HIS A 23 -10.64 -0.88 7.40
C HIS A 23 -10.11 -1.39 8.74
N LYS A 24 -8.94 -0.91 9.19
CA LYS A 24 -8.18 -1.45 10.33
C LYS A 24 -7.97 -2.97 10.25
N SER A 25 -7.96 -3.50 9.03
CA SER A 25 -7.94 -4.94 8.76
C SER A 25 -7.33 -5.19 7.38
N PHE A 26 -6.30 -6.05 7.33
CA PHE A 26 -5.68 -6.48 6.08
C PHE A 26 -6.63 -7.32 5.22
N LYS A 27 -7.54 -8.06 5.86
CA LYS A 27 -8.54 -8.85 5.14
C LYS A 27 -9.58 -7.94 4.49
N GLY A 28 -10.13 -6.99 5.22
CA GLY A 28 -11.12 -6.04 4.68
C GLY A 28 -10.54 -5.17 3.56
N ALA A 29 -9.29 -4.73 3.71
CA ALA A 29 -8.61 -4.01 2.64
C ALA A 29 -8.31 -4.87 1.41
N ALA A 30 -7.97 -6.15 1.61
CA ALA A 30 -7.76 -7.08 0.51
C ALA A 30 -9.06 -7.35 -0.27
N GLU A 31 -10.19 -7.49 0.45
CA GLU A 31 -11.52 -7.64 -0.15
C GLU A 31 -11.92 -6.40 -0.97
N GLU A 32 -11.67 -5.19 -0.46
CA GLU A 32 -11.95 -3.95 -1.22
C GLU A 32 -11.05 -3.77 -2.44
N LEU A 33 -9.76 -4.12 -2.34
CA LEU A 33 -8.79 -3.98 -3.42
C LEU A 33 -8.80 -5.15 -4.41
N GLY A 34 -9.58 -6.21 -4.16
CA GLY A 34 -9.63 -7.41 -5.00
C GLY A 34 -8.31 -8.20 -5.02
N VAL A 35 -7.54 -8.14 -3.94
CA VAL A 35 -6.23 -8.81 -3.81
C VAL A 35 -6.23 -9.83 -2.66
N THR A 36 -5.14 -10.56 -2.49
CA THR A 36 -4.98 -11.45 -1.33
C THR A 36 -4.52 -10.66 -0.09
N PRO A 37 -4.89 -11.08 1.12
CA PRO A 37 -4.39 -10.45 2.36
C PRO A 37 -2.85 -10.46 2.46
N GLY A 38 -2.21 -11.48 1.88
CA GLY A 38 -0.75 -11.56 1.79
C GLY A 38 -0.13 -10.46 0.91
N ALA A 39 -0.80 -10.09 -0.19
CA ALA A 39 -0.36 -8.99 -1.06
C ALA A 39 -0.45 -7.63 -0.34
N VAL A 40 -1.50 -7.41 0.45
CA VAL A 40 -1.65 -6.20 1.29
C VAL A 40 -0.51 -6.11 2.31
N SER A 41 -0.22 -7.22 2.99
CA SER A 41 0.87 -7.28 3.98
C SER A 41 2.24 -7.03 3.33
N HIS A 42 2.49 -7.59 2.14
CA HIS A 42 3.73 -7.36 1.41
C HIS A 42 3.89 -5.91 0.95
N GLN A 43 2.82 -5.28 0.44
CA GLN A 43 2.82 -3.87 0.02
C GLN A 43 3.09 -2.90 1.18
N ILE A 44 2.52 -3.18 2.36
CA ILE A 44 2.75 -2.35 3.54
C ILE A 44 4.18 -2.52 4.04
N LYS A 45 4.68 -3.76 4.10
CA LYS A 45 6.07 -4.03 4.48
C LYS A 45 7.07 -3.37 3.53
N PHE A 46 6.75 -3.33 2.24
CA PHE A 46 7.54 -2.60 1.25
C PHE A 46 7.57 -1.10 1.58
N LEU A 47 6.44 -0.51 1.97
CA LEU A 47 6.34 0.88 2.40
C LEU A 47 7.15 1.18 3.68
N GLU A 48 7.24 0.22 4.60
CA GLU A 48 8.03 0.35 5.84
C GLU A 48 9.54 0.23 5.62
N THR A 49 9.97 -0.33 4.49
CA THR A 49 11.38 -0.65 4.19
C THR A 49 12.05 0.40 3.28
N GLU A 50 11.27 1.27 2.64
CA GLU A 50 11.75 2.43 1.85
C GLU A 50 12.14 3.61 2.76
#